data_AF-A0A4Q3RLC8-F1
#
_entry.id   AF-A0A4Q3RLC8-F1
#
_cell.length_a   1.000
_cell.length_b   1.000
_cell.length_c   1.000
_cell.angle_alpha   90.00
_cell.angle_beta   90.00
_cell.angle_gamma   90.00
#
_symmetry.space_group_name_H-M   'P 1'
#
loop_
_entity.id
_entity.type
_entity.pdbx_description
1 polymer ?
#
loop_
_entity_poly.entity_id
_entity_poly.type
_entity_poly.pdbx_seq_one_letter_code
_entity_poly.pdbx_strand_id
1 'polypeptide(L)'
;MAAADAKKVGMVSMYDSINFVHQMNGYWYVLTDKGGNGYVKNLRYRPIDLDSLKNLEKYRLLALKAAKEKAAKDSVFAAQHQMLVYSCYDSATAQQVLQKQLWQGMSPEMAQLSIGEPNHALSPMANGSSYETWEYNDKCLYFKDGYLAEHEAIAEIERIEEEGNSGDGSAVPHAIT
;
A
#
# COMPACT_ATOMS: atom_id res chain seq x y z
N MET A 1 17.69 -39.89 7.12
CA MET A 1 16.83 -38.99 6.33
C MET A 1 16.48 -37.81 7.22
N ALA A 2 16.87 -36.60 6.82
CA ALA A 2 16.66 -35.38 7.59
C ALA A 2 15.15 -35.08 7.68
N ALA A 3 14.65 -34.90 8.90
CA ALA A 3 13.32 -34.34 9.12
C ALA A 3 13.39 -32.87 8.72
N ALA A 4 12.79 -32.52 7.58
CA ALA A 4 12.58 -31.13 7.22
C ALA A 4 11.76 -30.49 8.34
N ASP A 5 12.24 -29.36 8.87
CA ASP A 5 11.57 -28.54 9.88
C ASP A 5 10.16 -28.19 9.39
N ALA A 6 9.17 -28.98 9.80
CA ALA A 6 7.77 -28.69 9.59
C ALA A 6 7.40 -27.55 10.53
N LYS A 7 7.62 -26.30 10.08
CA LYS A 7 7.16 -25.10 10.77
C LYS A 7 5.66 -25.25 11.00
N LYS A 8 5.25 -25.30 12.27
CA LYS A 8 3.83 -25.33 12.65
C LYS A 8 3.18 -24.08 12.08
N VAL A 9 2.38 -24.23 11.03
CA VAL A 9 1.57 -23.14 10.51
C VAL A 9 0.56 -22.83 11.62
N GLY A 10 0.62 -21.60 12.13
CA GLY A 10 -0.33 -21.10 13.10
C GLY A 10 -1.77 -21.20 12.59
N MET A 11 -2.74 -20.88 13.45
CA MET A 11 -4.17 -20.95 13.12
C MET A 11 -4.44 -20.36 11.73
N VAL A 12 -4.98 -21.18 10.83
CA VAL A 12 -5.50 -20.70 9.54
C VAL A 12 -6.77 -19.91 9.82
N SER A 13 -6.86 -18.69 9.26
CA SER A 13 -8.02 -17.83 9.49
C SER A 13 -9.26 -18.38 8.78
N MET A 14 -10.44 -18.07 9.29
CA MET A 14 -11.73 -18.47 8.69
C MET A 14 -11.94 -17.91 7.26
N TYR A 15 -11.12 -16.94 6.85
CA TYR A 15 -11.22 -16.24 5.56
C TYR A 15 -10.14 -16.65 4.55
N ASP A 16 -9.25 -17.57 4.90
CA ASP A 16 -8.23 -18.04 3.96
C ASP A 16 -8.80 -19.20 3.14
N SER A 17 -8.60 -19.19 1.82
CA SER A 17 -8.90 -20.37 1.01
C SER A 17 -7.81 -21.42 1.26
N ILE A 18 -8.23 -22.69 1.31
CA ILE A 18 -7.36 -23.80 1.64
C ILE A 18 -7.52 -24.87 0.58
N ASN A 19 -6.41 -25.27 -0.05
CA ASN A 19 -6.37 -26.41 -0.95
C ASN A 19 -5.84 -27.64 -0.21
N PHE A 20 -6.62 -28.73 -0.22
CA PHE A 20 -6.21 -30.01 0.33
C PHE A 20 -5.42 -30.80 -0.71
N VAL A 21 -4.14 -31.06 -0.43
CA VAL A 21 -3.26 -31.71 -1.41
C VAL A 21 -3.08 -33.19 -1.09
N HIS A 22 -2.76 -33.54 0.16
CA HIS A 22 -2.45 -34.91 0.56
C HIS A 22 -2.65 -35.14 2.06
N GLN A 23 -2.96 -36.37 2.46
CA GLN A 23 -3.14 -36.80 3.84
C GLN A 23 -2.05 -37.82 4.24
N MET A 24 -1.36 -37.58 5.36
CA MET A 24 -0.36 -38.50 5.90
C MET A 24 -0.43 -38.54 7.43
N ASN A 25 -0.45 -39.75 8.02
CA ASN A 25 -0.48 -39.97 9.48
C ASN A 25 -1.57 -39.18 10.23
N GLY A 26 -2.75 -39.01 9.62
CA GLY A 26 -3.87 -38.27 10.22
C GLY A 26 -3.75 -36.74 10.12
N TYR A 27 -2.81 -36.22 9.34
CA TYR A 27 -2.68 -34.78 9.05
C TYR A 27 -2.98 -34.51 7.57
N TRP A 28 -3.59 -33.37 7.28
CA TRP A 28 -3.76 -32.85 5.93
C TRP A 28 -2.68 -31.83 5.61
N TYR A 29 -1.97 -31.99 4.49
CA TYR A 29 -1.14 -30.94 3.92
C TYR A 29 -2.02 -29.95 3.16
N VAL A 30 -1.88 -28.68 3.53
CA VAL A 30 -2.67 -27.58 3.00
C VAL A 30 -1.81 -26.47 2.41
N LEU A 31 -2.33 -25.85 1.35
CA LEU A 31 -1.77 -24.65 0.74
C LEU A 31 -2.76 -23.50 0.96
N THR A 32 -2.29 -22.36 1.46
CA THR A 32 -3.06 -21.12 1.53
C THR A 32 -2.64 -20.13 0.45
N ASP A 33 -3.60 -19.32 0.02
CA ASP A 33 -3.45 -18.29 -1.02
C ASP A 33 -2.39 -17.23 -0.65
N LYS A 34 -2.12 -17.09 0.66
CA LYS A 34 -1.18 -16.14 1.26
C LYS A 34 0.24 -16.71 1.41
N GLY A 35 0.53 -17.87 0.81
CA GLY A 35 1.87 -18.47 0.82
C GLY A 35 2.22 -19.25 2.08
N GLY A 36 1.26 -19.51 2.96
CA GLY A 36 1.44 -20.39 4.12
C GLY A 36 1.12 -21.85 3.75
N ASN A 37 2.05 -22.77 3.95
CA ASN A 37 1.87 -24.19 3.67
C ASN A 37 2.27 -25.06 4.86
N GLY A 38 1.51 -26.13 5.12
CA GLY A 38 1.85 -27.09 6.19
C GLY A 38 0.75 -28.07 6.55
N TYR A 39 0.84 -28.64 7.75
CA TYR A 39 0.02 -29.79 8.17
C TYR A 39 -1.04 -29.42 9.23
N VAL A 40 -2.28 -29.89 9.04
CA VAL A 40 -3.41 -29.63 9.95
C VAL A 40 -3.99 -30.96 10.48
N LYS A 41 -4.15 -31.08 11.81
CA LYS A 41 -4.61 -32.33 12.47
C LYS A 41 -6.12 -32.36 12.80
N ASN A 42 -6.80 -31.22 12.82
CA ASN A 42 -8.20 -31.14 13.25
C ASN A 42 -8.95 -30.11 12.40
N LEU A 43 -9.60 -30.57 11.34
CA LEU A 43 -10.48 -29.73 10.53
C LEU A 43 -11.87 -29.77 11.17
N ARG A 44 -12.29 -28.66 11.78
CA ARG A 44 -13.72 -28.45 12.04
C ARG A 44 -14.33 -27.89 10.78
N TYR A 45 -14.97 -28.75 10.00
CA TYR A 45 -15.82 -28.33 8.90
C TYR A 45 -17.01 -27.58 9.50
N ARG A 46 -17.01 -26.25 9.41
CA ARG A 46 -18.22 -25.48 9.63
C ARG A 46 -18.92 -25.44 8.26
N PRO A 47 -20.07 -26.12 8.07
CA PRO A 47 -20.81 -25.97 6.82
C PRO A 47 -21.11 -24.48 6.65
N ILE A 48 -20.56 -23.90 5.59
CA ILE A 48 -20.95 -22.56 5.17
C ILE A 48 -22.36 -22.72 4.63
N ASP A 49 -23.33 -22.03 5.23
CA ASP A 49 -24.69 -22.07 4.74
C ASP A 49 -24.73 -21.50 3.30
N LEU A 50 -25.68 -21.97 2.49
CA LEU A 50 -25.78 -21.56 1.08
C LEU A 50 -26.00 -20.04 0.91
N ASP A 51 -26.62 -19.37 1.88
CA ASP A 51 -26.88 -17.94 1.82
C ASP A 51 -25.61 -17.14 2.10
N SER A 52 -24.75 -17.62 3.00
CA SER A 52 -23.39 -17.09 3.22
C SER A 52 -22.52 -17.19 1.95
N LEU A 53 -22.64 -18.28 1.18
CA LEU A 53 -21.95 -18.43 -0.12
C LEU A 53 -22.50 -17.46 -1.19
N LYS A 54 -23.83 -17.34 -1.31
CA LYS A 54 -24.46 -16.37 -2.24
C LYS A 54 -24.09 -14.92 -1.91
N ASN A 55 -24.01 -14.59 -0.62
CA ASN A 55 -23.59 -13.28 -0.16
C ASN A 55 -22.13 -13.02 -0.53
N LEU A 56 -21.23 -14.00 -0.37
CA LEU A 56 -19.83 -13.88 -0.78
C LEU A 56 -19.68 -13.62 -2.28
N GLU A 57 -20.43 -14.35 -3.12
CA GLU A 57 -20.43 -14.15 -4.56
C GLU A 57 -20.97 -12.76 -4.95
N LYS A 58 -22.04 -12.31 -4.29
CA LYS A 58 -22.57 -10.95 -4.45
C LYS A 58 -21.51 -9.89 -4.12
N TYR A 59 -20.79 -10.02 -3.01
CA TYR A 59 -19.72 -9.07 -2.65
C TYR A 59 -18.57 -9.09 -3.66
N ARG A 60 -18.18 -10.27 -4.14
CA ARG A 60 -17.16 -10.41 -5.19
C ARG A 60 -17.57 -9.72 -6.49
N LEU A 61 -18.82 -9.88 -6.92
CA LEU A 61 -19.35 -9.22 -8.11
C LEU A 61 -19.39 -7.70 -7.97
N LEU A 62 -19.76 -7.19 -6.79
CA LEU A 62 -19.72 -5.76 -6.49
C LEU A 62 -18.29 -5.21 -6.52
N ALA A 63 -17.33 -5.90 -5.90
CA ALA A 63 -15.92 -5.51 -5.92
C ALA A 63 -15.37 -5.50 -7.36
N LEU A 64 -15.69 -6.51 -8.17
CA LEU A 64 -15.29 -6.57 -9.58
C LEU A 64 -15.89 -5.41 -10.39
N LYS A 65 -17.17 -5.10 -10.18
CA LYS A 65 -17.83 -3.98 -10.87
C LYS A 65 -17.19 -2.65 -10.49
N ALA A 66 -16.94 -2.42 -9.21
CA ALA A 66 -16.28 -1.22 -8.71
C ALA A 66 -14.84 -1.09 -9.27
N ALA A 67 -14.09 -2.18 -9.31
CA ALA A 67 -12.74 -2.19 -9.88
C ALA A 67 -12.74 -1.86 -11.38
N LYS A 68 -13.70 -2.40 -12.16
CA LYS A 68 -13.85 -2.08 -13.59
C LYS A 68 -14.25 -0.63 -13.81
N GLU A 69 -15.18 -0.11 -13.01
CA GLU A 69 -15.59 1.29 -13.09
C GLU A 69 -14.44 2.23 -12.75
N LYS A 70 -13.68 1.91 -11.70
CA LYS A 70 -12.47 2.65 -11.33
C LYS A 70 -11.44 2.63 -12.47
N ALA A 71 -11.11 1.45 -13.00
CA ALA A 71 -10.17 1.32 -14.11
C ALA A 71 -10.61 2.10 -15.36
N ALA A 72 -11.91 2.14 -15.66
CA ALA A 72 -12.43 2.94 -16.77
C ALA A 72 -12.26 4.45 -16.53
N LYS A 73 -12.54 4.94 -15.31
CA LYS A 73 -12.32 6.34 -14.94
C LYS A 73 -10.82 6.70 -14.99
N ASP A 74 -9.98 5.84 -14.44
CA ASP A 74 -8.52 6.02 -14.43
C ASP A 74 -7.97 6.07 -15.86
N SER A 75 -8.49 5.22 -16.77
CA SER A 75 -8.10 5.22 -18.18
C SER A 75 -8.50 6.51 -18.91
N VAL A 76 -9.70 7.06 -18.64
CA VAL A 76 -10.15 8.32 -19.25
C VAL A 76 -9.30 9.47 -18.74
N PHE A 77 -9.06 9.53 -17.42
CA PHE A 77 -8.21 10.53 -16.82
C PHE A 77 -6.78 10.47 -17.37
N ALA A 78 -6.18 9.28 -17.48
CA ALA A 78 -4.85 9.10 -18.03
C ALA A 78 -4.74 9.60 -19.49
N ALA A 79 -5.75 9.31 -20.31
CA ALA A 79 -5.80 9.82 -21.69
C ALA A 79 -5.92 11.35 -21.75
N GLN A 80 -6.78 11.94 -20.92
CA GLN A 80 -6.93 13.39 -20.83
C GLN A 80 -5.66 14.08 -20.32
N HIS A 81 -5.03 13.50 -19.30
CA HIS A 81 -3.76 13.97 -18.76
C HIS A 81 -2.66 13.93 -19.82
N GLN A 82 -2.54 12.82 -20.54
CA GLN A 82 -1.60 12.69 -21.66
C GLN A 82 -1.85 13.76 -22.73
N MET A 83 -3.10 13.98 -23.14
CA MET A 83 -3.44 15.02 -24.12
C MET A 83 -3.08 16.42 -23.62
N LEU A 84 -3.36 16.74 -22.34
CA LEU A 84 -3.02 18.03 -21.75
C LEU A 84 -1.51 18.28 -21.77
N VAL A 85 -0.72 17.30 -21.31
CA VAL A 85 0.74 17.42 -21.25
C VAL A 85 1.33 17.65 -22.65
N TYR A 86 0.89 16.91 -23.67
CA TYR A 86 1.34 17.13 -25.05
C TYR A 86 0.83 18.43 -25.68
N SER A 87 -0.21 19.05 -25.13
CA SER A 87 -0.70 20.36 -25.61
C SER A 87 0.10 21.53 -25.04
N CYS A 88 0.75 21.35 -23.89
CA CYS A 88 1.49 22.39 -23.19
C CYS A 88 3.00 22.37 -23.47
N TYR A 89 3.55 21.21 -23.84
CA TYR A 89 5.01 21.02 -23.94
C TYR A 89 5.43 20.34 -25.24
N ASP A 90 6.71 20.50 -25.59
CA ASP A 90 7.30 19.72 -26.67
C ASP A 90 7.35 18.22 -26.34
N SER A 91 7.56 17.39 -27.35
CA SER A 91 7.51 15.94 -27.20
C SER A 91 8.54 15.37 -26.21
N ALA A 92 9.71 15.98 -26.06
CA ALA A 92 10.73 15.48 -25.14
C ALA A 92 10.33 15.79 -23.70
N THR A 93 9.98 17.04 -23.42
CA THR A 93 9.51 17.49 -22.11
C THR A 93 8.24 16.73 -21.68
N ALA A 94 7.28 16.57 -22.59
CA ALA A 94 6.05 15.83 -22.33
C ALA A 94 6.31 14.37 -21.94
N GLN A 95 7.28 13.71 -22.58
CA GLN A 95 7.66 12.34 -22.20
C GLN A 95 8.28 12.27 -20.81
N GLN A 96 9.12 13.24 -20.42
CA GLN A 96 9.71 13.27 -19.09
C GLN A 96 8.64 13.44 -18.00
N VAL A 97 7.67 14.34 -18.22
CA VAL A 97 6.50 14.53 -17.33
C VAL A 97 5.71 13.22 -17.21
N LEU A 98 5.35 12.59 -18.33
CA LEU A 98 4.55 11.36 -18.33
C LEU A 98 5.28 10.16 -17.71
N GLN A 99 6.61 10.14 -17.75
CA GLN A 99 7.45 9.12 -17.13
C GLN A 99 7.74 9.40 -15.65
N LYS A 100 7.14 10.46 -15.07
CA LYS A 100 7.34 10.87 -13.68
C LYS A 100 8.79 11.20 -13.34
N GLN A 101 9.55 11.70 -14.31
CA GLN A 101 10.94 12.07 -14.11
C GLN A 101 11.02 13.44 -13.44
N LEU A 102 12.07 13.62 -12.64
CA LEU A 102 12.47 14.91 -12.09
C LEU A 102 13.78 15.32 -12.76
N TRP A 103 13.92 16.58 -13.13
CA TRP A 103 15.13 17.11 -13.72
C TRP A 103 15.33 18.57 -13.35
N GLN A 104 16.59 19.00 -13.29
CA GLN A 104 16.92 20.40 -13.01
C GLN A 104 16.34 21.30 -14.11
N GLY A 105 15.73 22.41 -13.70
CA GLY A 105 15.08 23.34 -14.61
C GLY A 105 13.61 23.04 -14.91
N MET A 106 13.01 21.99 -14.34
CA MET A 106 11.56 21.79 -14.45
C MET A 106 10.79 22.85 -13.64
N SER A 107 9.66 23.34 -14.15
CA SER A 107 8.82 24.28 -13.40
C SER A 107 7.96 23.56 -12.35
N PRO A 108 7.42 24.28 -11.34
CA PRO A 108 6.43 23.76 -10.39
C PRO A 108 5.24 23.06 -11.08
N GLU A 109 4.72 23.63 -12.16
CA GLU A 109 3.59 23.04 -12.90
C GLU A 109 4.00 21.72 -13.57
N MET A 110 5.22 21.64 -14.12
CA MET A 110 5.75 20.39 -14.65
C MET A 110 5.89 19.33 -13.54
N ALA A 111 6.27 19.74 -12.33
CA ALA A 111 6.40 18.83 -11.19
C ALA A 111 5.03 18.31 -10.74
N GLN A 112 4.02 19.18 -10.66
CA GLN A 112 2.64 18.77 -10.36
C GLN A 112 2.08 17.81 -11.41
N LEU A 113 2.30 18.09 -12.70
CA LEU A 113 1.87 17.20 -13.78
C LEU A 113 2.65 15.88 -13.80
N SER A 114 3.89 15.87 -13.32
CA SER A 114 4.76 14.69 -13.31
C SER A 114 4.45 13.76 -12.13
N ILE A 115 4.47 14.30 -10.91
CA ILE A 115 4.41 13.50 -9.67
C ILE A 115 3.22 13.82 -8.78
N GLY A 116 2.40 14.81 -9.15
CA GLY A 116 1.22 15.22 -8.38
C GLY A 116 1.51 16.37 -7.40
N GLU A 117 0.47 16.73 -6.66
CA GLU A 117 0.52 17.78 -5.64
C GLU A 117 1.40 17.38 -4.45
N PRO A 118 2.19 18.32 -3.90
CA PRO A 118 2.94 18.06 -2.67
C PRO A 118 2.00 17.96 -1.46
N ASN A 119 2.46 17.29 -0.40
CA ASN A 119 1.75 17.29 0.87
C ASN A 119 1.79 18.69 1.52
N HIS A 120 2.95 19.33 1.44
CA HIS A 120 3.21 20.67 1.96
C HIS A 120 4.08 21.45 0.99
N ALA A 121 3.77 22.75 0.83
CA ALA A 121 4.59 23.69 0.09
C ALA A 121 4.91 24.89 0.99
N LEU A 122 6.20 25.19 1.14
CA LEU A 122 6.72 26.27 1.98
C LEU A 122 7.41 27.30 1.09
N SER A 123 6.89 28.53 1.09
CA SER A 123 7.52 29.64 0.36
C SER A 123 8.84 30.08 1.01
N PRO A 124 9.76 30.69 0.25
CA PRO A 124 11.05 31.18 0.77
C PRO A 124 10.90 32.12 1.97
N MET A 125 9.86 32.96 1.96
CA MET A 125 9.55 33.88 3.07
C MET A 125 9.08 33.16 4.35
N ALA A 126 8.47 31.98 4.23
CA ALA A 126 7.92 31.23 5.35
C ALA A 126 8.98 30.39 6.07
N ASN A 127 10.00 29.90 5.35
CA ASN A 127 11.07 29.05 5.90
C ASN A 127 12.41 29.79 6.10
N GLY A 128 12.51 31.07 5.72
CA GLY A 128 13.74 31.85 5.80
C GLY A 128 14.84 31.39 4.84
N SER A 129 14.49 30.57 3.84
CA SER A 129 15.43 30.05 2.84
C SER A 129 15.36 30.84 1.53
N SER A 130 16.31 30.58 0.62
CA SER A 130 16.25 31.08 -0.76
C SER A 130 15.39 30.21 -1.69
N TYR A 131 14.76 29.16 -1.16
CA TYR A 131 14.05 28.14 -1.92
C TYR A 131 12.58 28.07 -1.53
N GLU A 132 11.75 27.80 -2.52
CA GLU A 132 10.43 27.24 -2.28
C GLU A 132 10.61 25.73 -2.11
N THR A 133 10.16 25.19 -0.98
CA THR A 133 10.32 23.77 -0.65
C THR A 133 8.99 23.06 -0.77
N TRP A 134 8.95 21.96 -1.53
CA TRP A 134 7.79 21.09 -1.64
C TRP A 134 8.11 19.73 -1.03
N GLU A 135 7.28 19.30 -0.08
CA GLU A 135 7.45 18.05 0.66
C GLU A 135 6.44 17.01 0.16
N TYR A 136 6.95 15.84 -0.18
CA TYR A 136 6.20 14.63 -0.48
C TYR A 136 6.52 13.57 0.56
N ASN A 137 5.82 12.44 0.54
CA ASN A 137 6.06 11.36 1.51
C ASN A 137 7.48 10.78 1.41
N ASP A 138 8.04 10.73 0.21
CA ASP A 138 9.29 10.05 -0.12
C ASP A 138 10.40 10.99 -0.63
N LYS A 139 10.14 12.29 -0.77
CA LYS A 139 11.13 13.27 -1.25
C LYS A 139 10.77 14.71 -0.92
N CYS A 140 11.78 15.57 -1.00
CA CYS A 140 11.64 17.02 -1.02
C CYS A 140 12.14 17.59 -2.35
N LEU A 141 11.44 18.60 -2.87
CA LEU A 141 11.86 19.38 -4.03
C LEU A 141 12.19 20.81 -3.59
N TYR A 142 13.25 21.39 -4.17
CA TYR A 142 13.70 22.75 -3.87
C TYR A 142 13.70 23.58 -5.16
N PHE A 143 12.79 24.55 -5.23
CA PHE A 143 12.65 25.45 -6.36
C PHE A 143 13.34 26.79 -6.07
N LYS A 144 14.08 27.28 -7.06
CA LYS A 144 14.74 28.58 -7.04
C LYS A 144 14.37 29.32 -8.31
N ASP A 145 13.92 30.57 -8.15
CA ASP A 145 13.52 31.44 -9.26
C ASP A 145 12.48 30.79 -10.21
N GLY A 146 11.57 29.96 -9.65
CA GLY A 146 10.51 29.28 -10.40
C GLY A 146 10.94 27.98 -11.10
N TYR A 147 12.13 27.45 -10.81
CA TYR A 147 12.63 26.22 -11.42
C TYR A 147 13.21 25.27 -10.37
N LEU A 148 13.06 23.96 -10.60
CA LEU A 148 13.64 22.94 -9.74
C LEU A 148 15.17 23.04 -9.79
N ALA A 149 15.76 23.36 -8.66
CA ALA A 149 17.21 23.39 -8.51
C ALA A 149 17.72 22.03 -8.02
N GLU A 150 17.06 21.47 -7.02
CA GLU A 150 17.53 20.28 -6.29
C GLU A 150 16.35 19.43 -5.82
N HIS A 151 16.59 18.14 -5.61
CA HIS A 151 15.64 17.23 -4.97
C HIS A 151 16.38 16.20 -4.12
N GLU A 152 15.77 15.82 -2.99
CA GLU A 152 16.34 14.87 -2.04
C GLU A 152 15.32 13.78 -1.72
N ALA A 153 15.73 12.51 -1.74
CA ALA A 153 14.87 11.42 -1.31
C ALA A 153 14.83 11.40 0.23
N ILE A 154 13.63 11.32 0.80
CA ILE A 154 13.48 11.10 2.24
C ILE A 154 13.74 9.61 2.46
N ALA A 155 14.84 9.27 3.15
CA ALA A 155 15.07 7.90 3.56
C ALA A 155 13.92 7.48 4.49
N GLU A 156 13.20 6.42 4.09
CA GLU A 156 12.17 5.82 4.92
C GLU A 156 12.87 5.29 6.18
N ILE A 157 12.75 6.02 7.29
CA ILE A 157 13.12 5.48 8.59
C ILE A 157 12.09 4.39 8.85
N GLU A 158 12.50 3.12 8.72
CA GLU A 158 11.75 1.97 9.21
C GLU A 158 11.47 2.23 10.70
N ARG A 159 10.31 2.80 10.98
CA ARG A 159 9.81 2.99 12.34
C ARG A 159 9.37 1.60 12.79
N ILE A 160 10.33 0.83 13.30
CA ILE A 160 10.06 -0.34 14.13
C ILE A 160 9.35 0.22 15.38
N GLU A 161 8.02 0.29 15.34
CA GLU A 161 7.22 0.40 16.55
C GLU A 161 7.21 -0.98 17.23
N GLU A 162 8.34 -1.33 17.84
CA GLU A 162 8.35 -2.16 19.05
C GLU A 162 7.87 -1.30 20.21
N GLU A 163 6.55 -1.13 20.34
CA GLU A 163 5.97 -0.95 21.68
C GLU A 163 4.86 -2.00 21.85
N GLY A 164 5.29 -3.11 22.44
CA GLY A 164 4.40 -4.09 23.01
C GLY A 164 3.49 -3.43 24.04
N ASN A 165 2.19 -3.63 23.85
CA ASN A 165 1.40 -4.41 24.78
C ASN A 165 1.75 -4.22 26.27
N SER A 166 1.24 -3.13 26.86
CA SER A 166 0.90 -3.11 28.29
C SER A 166 -0.38 -2.31 28.53
N GLY A 167 -1.51 -2.84 28.02
CA GLY A 167 -2.80 -2.68 28.67
C GLY A 167 -3.20 -4.07 29.20
N ASP A 168 -3.86 -4.26 30.32
CA ASP A 168 -4.59 -3.39 31.22
C ASP A 168 -4.94 -4.25 32.46
N GLY A 169 -5.06 -3.61 33.62
CA GLY A 169 -6.00 -4.00 34.68
C GLY A 169 -5.73 -5.27 35.51
N SER A 170 -5.52 -5.11 36.82
CA SER A 170 -6.63 -5.29 37.79
C SER A 170 -6.18 -5.33 39.25
N ALA A 171 -7.06 -4.77 40.09
CA ALA A 171 -7.32 -5.08 41.51
C ALA A 171 -6.45 -4.43 42.61
N VAL A 172 -6.93 -3.29 43.09
CA VAL A 172 -7.02 -2.96 44.53
C VAL A 172 -8.21 -3.79 45.08
N PRO A 173 -8.12 -4.55 46.20
CA PRO A 173 -8.31 -3.96 47.55
C PRO A 173 -7.61 -4.69 48.72
N HIS A 174 -7.18 -3.95 49.76
CA HIS A 174 -7.76 -3.94 51.12
C HIS A 174 -6.86 -3.23 52.14
N ALA A 175 -7.52 -2.74 53.20
CA ALA A 175 -7.06 -1.88 54.27
C ALA A 175 -6.03 -2.52 55.22
N ILE A 176 -5.33 -1.68 56.00
CA ILE A 176 -5.21 -1.69 57.48
C ILE A 176 -4.38 -0.45 57.88
N THR A 177 -4.98 0.54 58.53
CA THR A 177 -4.68 0.89 59.94
C THR A 177 -5.85 1.70 60.49
#